data_AF-A0A7R8WH82-F1
#
_entry.id   AF-A0A7R8WH82-F1
#
_cell.length_a   1.000
_cell.length_b   1.000
_cell.length_c   1.000
_cell.angle_alpha   90.00
_cell.angle_beta   90.00
_cell.angle_gamma   90.00
#
_symmetry.space_group_name_H-M   'P 1'
#
loop_
_entity.id
_entity.type
_entity.pdbx_description
1 polymer ?
#
loop_
_entity_poly.entity_id
_entity_poly.type
_entity_poly.pdbx_seq_one_letter_code
_entity_poly.pdbx_strand_id
1 'polypeptide(L)'
;MTAVDVASDELDAPAYRYELTKAAFHRGKSNCMVPSLNCPGVACKQGVIMSGGGPPSRGLFRAIYNNFMKSIRIGLGPQKENAVGVDDFGNKFYEIPADPSRGKRRPKRWFVPSTPKDLYAEIDPEWESWLRLRRDLPPTPEEIAQNIAVAQMKKINARRLAEERGELAPALTLETEDKKPAFPVLEDYEIVPGAGSVKETKEAESSKTRRR
;
A
#
# COMPACT_ATOMS: atom_id res chain seq x y z
N MET A 1 -7.29 34.03 43.08
CA MET A 1 -7.92 32.86 43.74
C MET A 1 -9.07 32.47 42.83
N THR A 2 -8.99 31.46 41.97
CA THR A 2 -8.49 30.09 42.18
C THR A 2 -7.88 29.53 40.90
N ALA A 3 -6.69 28.94 41.01
CA ALA A 3 -6.12 28.04 40.01
C ALA A 3 -6.86 26.71 40.09
N VAL A 4 -7.21 26.12 38.95
CA VAL A 4 -7.70 24.73 38.89
C VAL A 4 -6.54 23.90 38.41
N ASP A 5 -5.92 23.23 39.37
CA ASP A 5 -4.94 22.17 39.18
C ASP A 5 -5.57 21.03 38.36
N VAL A 6 -5.14 20.86 37.12
CA VAL A 6 -5.41 19.63 36.37
C VAL A 6 -4.31 18.65 36.72
N ALA A 7 -4.70 17.73 37.61
CA ALA A 7 -3.90 16.65 38.12
C ALA A 7 -3.22 15.86 37.00
N SER A 8 -1.94 15.58 37.25
CA SER A 8 -1.16 14.57 36.56
C SER A 8 -1.69 13.19 37.00
N ASP A 9 -2.55 12.59 36.19
CA ASP A 9 -2.80 11.15 36.28
C ASP A 9 -1.69 10.41 35.53
N GLU A 10 -0.69 10.03 36.33
CA GLU A 10 0.28 8.98 36.09
C GLU A 10 -0.42 7.61 36.22
N LEU A 11 0.14 6.56 35.59
CA LEU A 11 -0.22 5.11 35.69
C LEU A 11 -1.27 4.64 34.64
N ASP A 12 -1.07 3.67 33.76
CA ASP A 12 -0.06 2.61 33.59
C ASP A 12 0.04 2.25 32.09
N ALA A 13 1.21 2.42 31.48
CA ALA A 13 1.50 1.81 30.18
C ALA A 13 2.38 0.58 30.40
N PRO A 14 1.92 -0.66 30.10
CA PRO A 14 2.79 -1.82 30.19
C PRO A 14 3.89 -1.68 29.14
N ALA A 15 5.13 -1.56 29.62
CA ALA A 15 6.33 -1.64 28.82
C ALA A 15 6.43 -3.03 28.19
N TYR A 16 5.91 -3.18 26.96
CA TYR A 16 6.22 -4.35 26.16
C TYR A 16 7.67 -4.22 25.67
N ARG A 17 8.56 -4.88 26.42
CA ARG A 17 9.96 -5.10 26.05
C ARG A 17 9.99 -6.28 25.07
N TYR A 18 10.07 -6.00 23.77
CA TYR A 18 10.38 -7.05 22.80
C TYR A 18 11.86 -7.44 22.96
N GLU A 19 12.11 -8.50 23.71
CA GLU A 19 13.40 -9.18 23.73
C GLU A 19 13.66 -9.77 22.33
N LEU A 20 14.59 -9.16 21.61
CA LEU A 20 15.07 -9.59 20.30
C LEU A 20 15.89 -10.89 20.47
N THR A 21 15.24 -12.05 20.39
CA THR A 21 15.99 -13.31 20.34
C THR A 21 16.59 -13.51 18.95
N LYS A 22 17.91 -13.28 18.86
CA LYS A 22 18.78 -13.76 17.78
C LYS A 22 18.66 -15.28 17.66
N ALA A 23 17.98 -15.75 16.61
CA ALA A 23 18.10 -17.14 16.15
C ALA A 23 18.95 -17.15 14.87
N ALA A 24 20.02 -17.95 14.93
CA ALA A 24 21.08 -18.03 13.96
C ALA A 24 20.61 -18.64 12.63
N PHE A 25 21.10 -18.03 11.55
CA PHE A 25 20.96 -18.47 10.17
C PHE A 25 21.85 -19.70 9.91
N HIS A 26 21.32 -20.91 10.14
CA HIS A 26 21.98 -22.14 9.67
C HIS A 26 21.51 -22.51 8.26
N ARG A 27 22.38 -22.24 7.27
CA ARG A 27 22.29 -22.77 5.92
C ARG A 27 22.59 -24.27 5.93
N GLY A 28 21.54 -25.09 6.03
CA GLY A 28 21.61 -26.54 5.78
C GLY A 28 21.35 -26.85 4.31
N LYS A 29 22.42 -27.03 3.53
CA LYS A 29 22.36 -27.71 2.23
C LYS A 29 22.17 -29.20 2.51
N SER A 30 21.02 -29.77 2.16
CA SER A 30 20.84 -31.22 2.08
C SER A 30 20.27 -31.60 0.71
N ASN A 31 21.21 -31.95 -0.16
CA ASN A 31 21.17 -33.02 -1.14
C ASN A 31 19.83 -33.77 -1.27
N CYS A 32 19.08 -33.53 -2.35
CA CYS A 32 18.05 -34.44 -2.84
C CYS A 32 18.54 -35.06 -4.15
N MET A 33 19.37 -36.10 -4.00
CA MET A 33 19.64 -37.11 -5.02
C MET A 33 18.55 -38.19 -4.90
N VAL A 34 18.02 -38.57 -6.06
CA VAL A 34 16.86 -39.44 -6.33
C VAL A 34 16.98 -40.86 -5.71
N PRO A 35 15.86 -41.61 -5.59
CA PRO A 35 15.75 -42.73 -6.53
C PRO A 35 14.35 -42.95 -7.10
N SER A 36 14.34 -43.10 -8.43
CA SER A 36 13.34 -43.77 -9.24
C SER A 36 12.96 -45.12 -8.63
N LEU A 37 11.68 -45.28 -8.26
CA LEU A 37 11.06 -46.59 -8.05
C LEU A 37 9.81 -46.73 -8.93
N ASN A 38 10.07 -47.25 -10.13
CA ASN A 38 9.39 -48.40 -10.73
C ASN A 38 8.20 -48.94 -9.90
N CYS A 39 6.97 -48.64 -10.33
CA CYS A 39 5.76 -49.30 -9.85
C CYS A 39 5.34 -50.35 -10.89
N PRO A 40 5.54 -51.65 -10.64
CA PRO A 40 4.98 -52.71 -11.47
C PRO A 40 3.50 -52.92 -11.14
N GLY A 41 2.66 -52.80 -12.17
CA GLY A 41 1.46 -53.61 -12.35
C GLY A 41 0.41 -53.61 -11.23
N VAL A 42 -0.47 -52.62 -11.23
CA VAL A 42 -1.88 -52.87 -10.91
C VAL A 42 -2.73 -52.27 -12.03
N ALA A 43 -3.31 -53.18 -12.81
CA ALA A 43 -4.27 -52.88 -13.86
C ALA A 43 -5.51 -52.20 -13.26
N CYS A 44 -5.58 -50.87 -13.35
CA CYS A 44 -6.86 -50.17 -13.22
C CYS A 44 -7.67 -50.42 -14.50
N LYS A 45 -8.61 -51.35 -14.36
CA LYS A 45 -9.62 -51.72 -15.34
C LYS A 45 -10.31 -50.47 -15.91
N GLN A 46 -10.49 -50.49 -17.23
CA GLN A 46 -11.34 -49.55 -17.95
C GLN A 46 -12.73 -49.49 -17.32
N GLY A 47 -13.22 -48.26 -17.18
CA GLY A 47 -14.58 -47.96 -16.73
C GLY A 47 -14.94 -46.49 -16.96
N VAL A 48 -14.43 -45.87 -18.02
CA VAL A 48 -14.99 -44.60 -18.49
C VAL A 48 -16.20 -44.96 -19.34
N ILE A 49 -17.38 -44.76 -18.75
CA ILE A 49 -18.62 -44.63 -19.51
C ILE A 49 -18.44 -43.40 -20.38
N MET A 50 -18.03 -43.62 -21.64
CA MET A 50 -18.01 -42.63 -22.70
C MET A 50 -19.46 -42.27 -23.00
N SER A 51 -20.03 -41.37 -22.20
CA SER A 51 -21.25 -40.67 -22.55
C SER A 51 -20.90 -39.78 -23.73
N GLY A 52 -21.17 -40.27 -24.93
CA GLY A 52 -20.98 -39.58 -26.18
C GLY A 52 -21.80 -38.30 -26.23
N GLY A 53 -21.20 -37.20 -25.79
CA GLY A 53 -21.56 -35.86 -26.24
C GLY A 53 -20.55 -35.47 -27.31
N GLY A 54 -20.88 -35.67 -28.59
CA GLY A 54 -20.09 -35.12 -29.68
C GLY A 54 -19.84 -33.61 -29.48
N PRO A 55 -18.75 -33.05 -30.05
CA PRO A 55 -18.47 -31.62 -29.93
C PRO A 55 -19.73 -30.88 -30.37
N PRO A 56 -20.32 -30.03 -29.51
CA PRO A 56 -21.65 -29.58 -29.77
C PRO A 56 -21.56 -28.69 -31.02
N SER A 57 -22.19 -29.10 -32.12
CA SER A 57 -22.37 -28.31 -33.32
C SER A 57 -23.35 -27.16 -32.99
N ARG A 58 -22.91 -26.27 -32.10
CA ARG A 58 -23.66 -25.09 -31.65
C ARG A 58 -23.50 -24.07 -32.76
N GLY A 59 -24.57 -23.86 -33.54
CA GLY A 59 -24.58 -22.95 -34.67
C GLY A 59 -23.80 -21.66 -34.36
N LEU A 60 -22.91 -21.27 -35.28
CA LEU A 60 -21.97 -20.18 -35.08
C LEU A 60 -22.68 -18.90 -34.60
N PHE A 61 -23.87 -18.60 -35.13
CA PHE A 61 -24.69 -17.48 -34.69
C PHE A 61 -25.10 -17.57 -33.22
N ARG A 62 -25.46 -18.76 -32.72
CA ARG A 62 -25.78 -18.96 -31.30
C ARG A 62 -24.52 -18.84 -30.43
N ALA A 63 -23.36 -19.29 -30.89
CA ALA A 63 -22.10 -19.10 -30.18
C ALA A 63 -21.72 -17.61 -30.09
N ILE A 64 -21.82 -16.88 -31.21
CA ILE A 64 -21.59 -15.43 -31.28
C ILE A 64 -22.58 -14.68 -30.38
N TYR A 65 -23.87 -14.98 -30.46
CA TYR A 65 -24.90 -14.36 -29.62
C TYR A 65 -24.69 -14.65 -28.13
N ASN A 66 -24.34 -15.89 -27.77
CA ASN A 66 -24.03 -16.23 -26.38
C ASN A 66 -22.78 -15.50 -25.87
N ASN A 67 -21.74 -15.35 -26.71
CA ASN A 67 -20.56 -14.56 -26.35
C ASN A 67 -20.89 -13.08 -26.22
N PHE A 68 -21.75 -12.54 -27.08
CA PHE A 68 -22.23 -11.16 -27.05
C PHE A 68 -23.12 -10.85 -25.83
N MET A 69 -24.08 -11.73 -25.51
CA MET A 69 -24.91 -11.56 -24.31
C MET A 69 -24.10 -11.76 -23.02
N LYS A 70 -23.04 -12.59 -23.06
CA LYS A 70 -22.07 -12.67 -21.96
C LYS A 70 -21.28 -11.37 -21.83
N SER A 71 -20.82 -10.75 -22.92
CA SER A 71 -20.05 -9.51 -22.85
C SER A 71 -20.87 -8.33 -22.33
N ILE A 72 -22.18 -8.25 -22.63
CA ILE A 72 -23.08 -7.22 -22.10
C ILE A 72 -23.28 -7.37 -20.59
N ARG A 73 -23.30 -8.60 -20.06
CA ARG A 73 -23.53 -8.87 -18.63
C ARG A 73 -22.29 -8.68 -17.74
N ILE A 74 -21.10 -8.46 -18.32
CA ILE A 74 -19.86 -8.21 -17.57
C ILE A 74 -19.94 -6.92 -16.74
N GLY A 75 -20.75 -5.94 -17.14
CA GLY A 75 -20.96 -4.71 -16.36
C GLY A 75 -21.91 -4.86 -15.17
N LEU A 76 -22.68 -5.96 -15.09
CA LEU A 76 -23.79 -6.15 -14.13
C LEU A 76 -23.51 -7.23 -13.06
N GLY A 77 -22.34 -7.89 -13.07
CA GLY A 77 -21.91 -8.84 -12.02
C GLY A 77 -20.39 -9.07 -12.08
N PRO A 78 -19.70 -9.65 -11.06
CA PRO A 78 -20.10 -10.20 -9.76
C PRO A 78 -19.47 -9.39 -8.61
N GLN A 79 -19.82 -8.11 -8.43
CA GLN A 79 -19.28 -7.30 -7.33
C GLN A 79 -19.61 -7.93 -5.95
N LYS A 80 -20.79 -8.57 -5.82
CA LYS A 80 -21.28 -9.03 -4.53
C LYS A 80 -20.62 -10.30 -3.99
N GLU A 81 -20.04 -11.14 -4.85
CA GLU A 81 -19.59 -12.49 -4.48
C GLU A 81 -18.21 -12.51 -3.79
N ASN A 82 -17.44 -11.43 -3.92
CA ASN A 82 -16.04 -11.34 -3.49
C ASN A 82 -15.79 -10.21 -2.49
N ALA A 83 -16.79 -9.87 -1.66
CA ALA A 83 -16.66 -8.83 -0.65
C ALA A 83 -15.78 -9.33 0.50
N VAL A 84 -14.69 -8.61 0.77
CA VAL A 84 -13.71 -8.96 1.81
C VAL A 84 -14.04 -8.26 3.12
N GLY A 85 -14.30 -6.95 3.05
CA GLY A 85 -14.52 -6.13 4.24
C GLY A 85 -14.97 -4.71 3.93
N VAL A 86 -15.21 -3.97 5.00
CA VAL A 86 -15.60 -2.56 5.00
C VAL A 86 -14.71 -1.83 6.00
N ASP A 87 -14.23 -0.66 5.61
CA ASP A 87 -13.44 0.28 6.41
C ASP A 87 -14.36 1.15 7.29
N ASP A 88 -13.82 1.78 8.34
CA ASP A 88 -14.48 2.78 9.19
C ASP A 88 -15.14 3.93 8.38
N PHE A 89 -14.60 4.29 7.21
CA PHE A 89 -15.18 5.26 6.27
C PHE A 89 -16.35 4.72 5.43
N GLY A 90 -16.66 3.43 5.54
CA GLY A 90 -17.73 2.77 4.79
C GLY A 90 -17.35 2.36 3.36
N ASN A 91 -16.06 2.42 3.01
CA ASN A 91 -15.54 1.93 1.73
C ASN A 91 -15.59 0.39 1.69
N LYS A 92 -16.02 -0.19 0.56
CA LYS A 92 -16.18 -1.65 0.41
C LYS A 92 -15.04 -2.23 -0.41
N PHE A 93 -14.39 -3.27 0.11
CA PHE A 93 -13.22 -3.90 -0.51
C PHE A 93 -13.55 -5.27 -1.10
N TYR A 94 -12.94 -5.56 -2.25
CA TYR A 94 -13.17 -6.78 -3.01
C TYR A 94 -11.86 -7.42 -3.49
N GLU A 95 -11.84 -8.75 -3.53
CA GLU A 95 -10.69 -9.53 -4.00
C GLU A 95 -11.11 -10.67 -4.93
N ILE A 96 -10.52 -10.72 -6.13
CA ILE A 96 -10.56 -11.93 -6.95
C ILE A 96 -9.30 -12.76 -6.65
N PRO A 97 -9.44 -14.01 -6.18
CA PRO A 97 -8.30 -14.88 -5.93
C PRO A 97 -7.55 -15.19 -7.24
N ALA A 98 -6.27 -15.53 -7.11
CA ALA A 98 -5.46 -15.96 -8.24
C ALA A 98 -5.99 -17.28 -8.82
N ASP A 99 -6.14 -17.34 -10.14
CA ASP A 99 -6.50 -18.56 -10.88
C ASP A 99 -5.32 -18.93 -11.79
N PRO A 100 -4.44 -19.85 -11.36
CA PRO A 100 -3.26 -20.24 -12.13
C PRO A 100 -3.65 -20.98 -13.42
N SER A 101 -4.78 -21.69 -13.44
CA SER A 101 -5.27 -22.39 -14.63
C SER A 101 -5.66 -21.44 -15.76
N ARG A 102 -6.04 -20.20 -15.42
CA ARG A 102 -6.33 -19.12 -16.38
C ARG A 102 -5.15 -18.17 -16.63
N GLY A 103 -3.96 -18.49 -16.13
CA GLY A 103 -2.76 -17.66 -16.28
C GLY A 103 -2.73 -16.41 -15.39
N LYS A 104 -3.67 -16.26 -14.45
CA LYS A 104 -3.71 -15.14 -13.50
C LYS A 104 -2.97 -15.53 -12.22
N ARG A 105 -1.68 -15.18 -12.16
CA ARG A 105 -0.79 -15.57 -11.05
C ARG A 105 -0.95 -14.74 -9.77
N ARG A 106 -1.54 -13.54 -9.84
CA ARG A 106 -1.72 -12.64 -8.70
C ARG A 106 -3.20 -12.33 -8.48
N PRO A 107 -3.64 -12.16 -7.22
CA PRO A 107 -5.00 -11.73 -6.94
C PRO A 107 -5.20 -10.30 -7.43
N LYS A 108 -6.44 -9.96 -7.79
CA LYS A 108 -6.83 -8.60 -8.19
C LYS A 108 -7.68 -8.00 -7.07
N ARG A 109 -7.27 -6.85 -6.56
CA ARG A 109 -7.91 -6.15 -5.44
C ARG A 109 -8.39 -4.78 -5.91
N TRP A 110 -9.58 -4.37 -5.46
CA TRP A 110 -10.13 -3.04 -5.71
C TRP A 110 -11.13 -2.68 -4.62
N PHE A 111 -11.52 -1.41 -4.55
CA PHE A 111 -12.55 -0.94 -3.65
C PHE A 111 -13.63 -0.15 -4.41
N VAL A 112 -14.77 0.02 -3.76
CA VAL A 112 -15.85 0.89 -4.20
C VAL A 112 -16.06 1.92 -3.09
N PRO A 113 -15.92 3.23 -3.37
CA PRO A 113 -16.13 4.26 -2.38
C PRO A 113 -17.59 4.28 -1.92
N SER A 114 -17.83 4.67 -0.67
CA SER A 114 -19.19 4.83 -0.15
C SER A 114 -19.97 5.88 -0.96
N THR A 115 -19.30 6.98 -1.31
CA THR A 115 -19.82 8.06 -2.16
C THR A 115 -19.32 7.89 -3.61
N PRO A 116 -20.20 7.60 -4.59
CA PRO A 116 -19.78 7.24 -5.95
C PRO A 116 -19.15 8.39 -6.75
N LYS A 117 -19.28 9.64 -6.28
CA LYS A 117 -18.72 10.84 -6.92
C LYS A 117 -17.35 11.24 -6.37
N ASP A 118 -16.91 10.61 -5.30
CA ASP A 118 -15.65 10.98 -4.66
C ASP A 118 -14.50 10.18 -5.28
N LEU A 119 -13.65 10.89 -6.04
CA LEU A 119 -12.45 10.31 -6.64
C LEU A 119 -11.29 10.25 -5.63
N TYR A 120 -11.38 11.02 -4.54
CA TYR A 120 -10.34 11.18 -3.52
C TYR A 120 -10.85 10.68 -2.16
N ALA A 121 -11.63 9.60 -2.17
CA ALA A 121 -12.09 8.97 -0.94
C ALA A 121 -10.89 8.61 -0.06
N GLU A 122 -10.95 9.00 1.21
CA GLU A 122 -9.94 8.65 2.21
C GLU A 122 -9.97 7.14 2.47
N ILE A 123 -8.79 6.53 2.59
CA ILE A 123 -8.60 5.09 2.78
C ILE A 123 -7.62 4.91 3.93
N ASP A 124 -7.93 3.99 4.84
CA ASP A 124 -6.98 3.62 5.89
C ASP A 124 -5.64 3.10 5.32
N PRO A 125 -4.50 3.44 5.95
CA PRO A 125 -3.18 3.04 5.45
C PRO A 125 -2.97 1.51 5.44
N GLU A 126 -3.67 0.78 6.32
CA GLU A 126 -3.68 -0.67 6.38
C GLU A 126 -4.34 -1.27 5.13
N TRP A 127 -5.50 -0.74 4.77
CA TRP A 127 -6.26 -1.14 3.58
C TRP A 127 -5.53 -0.75 2.29
N GLU A 128 -4.88 0.41 2.25
CA GLU A 128 -4.04 0.82 1.11
C GLU A 128 -2.89 -0.18 0.88
N SER A 129 -2.22 -0.59 1.96
CA SER A 129 -1.13 -1.56 1.89
C SER A 129 -1.60 -2.92 1.36
N TRP A 130 -2.81 -3.35 1.73
CA TRP A 130 -3.43 -4.57 1.22
C TRP A 130 -3.82 -4.43 -0.26
N LEU A 131 -4.41 -3.32 -0.69
CA LEU A 131 -4.73 -3.05 -2.10
C LEU A 131 -3.47 -3.09 -2.99
N ARG A 132 -2.34 -2.57 -2.49
CA ARG A 132 -1.05 -2.58 -3.19
C ARG A 132 -0.32 -3.92 -3.14
N LEU A 133 -0.96 -4.98 -2.65
CA LEU A 133 -0.39 -6.33 -2.52
C LEU A 133 0.88 -6.36 -1.64
N ARG A 134 1.02 -5.44 -0.67
CA ARG A 134 2.11 -5.50 0.33
C ARG A 134 1.78 -6.45 1.47
N ARG A 135 0.50 -6.54 1.83
CA ARG A 135 -0.04 -7.49 2.81
C ARG A 135 -0.83 -8.57 2.07
N ASP A 136 -0.68 -9.83 2.45
CA ASP A 136 -1.48 -10.92 1.87
C ASP A 136 -2.88 -10.96 2.48
N LEU A 137 -2.97 -10.84 3.80
CA LEU A 137 -4.21 -10.85 4.57
C LEU A 137 -4.83 -9.45 4.68
N PRO A 138 -6.16 -9.32 4.64
CA PRO A 138 -6.83 -8.05 4.90
C PRO A 138 -6.63 -7.64 6.37
N PRO A 139 -6.65 -6.33 6.67
CA PRO A 139 -6.52 -5.87 8.05
C PRO A 139 -7.76 -6.22 8.87
N THR A 140 -7.55 -6.34 10.18
CA THR A 140 -8.64 -6.56 11.14
C THR A 140 -9.08 -5.24 11.77
N PRO A 141 -10.36 -5.09 12.18
CA PRO A 141 -10.83 -3.85 12.80
C PRO A 141 -10.10 -3.54 14.11
N GLU A 142 -9.68 -4.57 14.85
CA GLU A 142 -8.91 -4.42 16.08
C GLU A 142 -7.50 -3.86 15.82
N GLU A 143 -6.83 -4.32 14.76
CA GLU A 143 -5.52 -3.79 14.34
C GLU A 143 -5.62 -2.31 13.97
N ILE A 144 -6.66 -1.94 13.22
CA ILE A 144 -6.91 -0.55 12.80
C ILE A 144 -7.12 0.34 14.03
N ALA A 145 -7.97 -0.08 14.97
CA ALA A 145 -8.21 0.65 16.22
C ALA A 145 -6.92 0.85 17.05
N GLN A 146 -6.08 -0.18 17.15
CA GLN A 146 -4.79 -0.08 17.84
C GLN A 146 -3.84 0.90 17.16
N ASN A 147 -3.76 0.88 15.83
CA ASN A 147 -2.90 1.79 15.07
C ASN A 147 -3.36 3.25 15.19
N ILE A 148 -4.67 3.49 15.19
CA ILE A 148 -5.26 4.81 15.46
C ILE A 148 -4.86 5.30 16.86
N ALA A 149 -4.98 4.45 17.88
CA ALA A 149 -4.57 4.80 19.24
C ALA A 149 -3.07 5.14 19.31
N VAL A 150 -2.20 4.34 18.69
CA VAL A 150 -0.76 4.61 18.61
C VAL A 150 -0.47 5.92 17.87
N ALA A 151 -1.19 6.21 16.79
CA ALA A 151 -1.04 7.45 16.05
C ALA A 151 -1.44 8.68 16.89
N GLN A 152 -2.52 8.59 17.66
CA GLN A 152 -2.95 9.64 18.59
C GLN A 152 -1.93 9.87 19.71
N MET A 153 -1.42 8.80 20.32
CA MET A 153 -0.38 8.88 21.35
C MET A 153 0.89 9.54 20.82
N LYS A 154 1.32 9.19 19.60
CA LYS A 154 2.46 9.84 18.94
C LYS A 154 2.23 11.32 18.71
N LYS A 155 1.02 11.74 18.30
CA LYS A 155 0.67 13.15 18.14
C LYS A 155 0.77 13.92 19.46
N ILE A 156 0.29 13.34 20.56
CA ILE A 156 0.37 13.95 21.90
C ILE A 156 1.83 14.06 22.36
N ASN A 157 2.62 12.99 22.22
CA ASN A 157 4.03 12.99 22.59
C ASN A 157 4.84 13.96 21.74
N ALA A 158 4.58 14.03 20.43
CA ALA A 158 5.22 14.98 19.54
C ALA A 158 4.91 16.42 19.94
N ARG A 159 3.65 16.71 20.29
CA ARG A 159 3.25 18.03 20.80
C ARG A 159 3.98 18.38 22.09
N ARG A 160 4.03 17.45 23.05
CA ARG A 160 4.75 17.65 24.32
C ARG A 160 6.24 17.92 24.09
N LEU A 161 6.90 17.15 23.23
CA LEU A 161 8.32 17.35 22.91
C LEU A 161 8.58 18.68 22.19
N ALA A 162 7.66 19.11 21.33
CA ALA A 162 7.76 20.42 20.66
C ALA A 162 7.63 21.58 21.67
N GLU A 163 6.71 21.46 22.63
CA GLU A 163 6.56 22.40 23.74
C GLU A 163 7.81 22.45 24.62
N GLU A 164 8.35 21.29 25.01
CA GLU A 164 9.59 21.18 25.82
C GLU A 164 10.80 21.77 25.10
N ARG A 165 10.88 21.62 23.77
CA ARG A 165 11.97 22.19 22.97
C ARG A 165 11.78 23.69 22.69
N GLY A 166 10.62 24.28 23.01
CA GLY A 166 10.29 25.64 22.62
C GLY A 166 10.07 25.82 21.11
N GLU A 167 9.93 24.72 20.36
CA GLU A 167 9.65 24.69 18.92
C GLU A 167 8.14 24.64 18.65
N LEU A 168 7.34 25.40 19.43
CA LEU A 168 5.95 25.68 19.04
C LEU A 168 5.97 26.61 17.82
N ALA A 169 6.39 26.09 16.67
CA ALA A 169 6.14 26.70 15.39
C ALA A 169 4.62 26.63 15.18
N PRO A 170 3.95 27.78 15.02
CA PRO A 170 2.52 27.81 14.74
C PRO A 170 2.23 27.01 13.47
N ALA A 171 1.12 26.29 13.48
CA ALA A 171 0.59 25.62 12.31
C ALA A 171 0.59 26.61 11.12
N LEU A 172 1.32 26.25 10.07
CA LEU A 172 1.42 26.99 8.80
C LEU A 172 2.03 28.40 8.86
N THR A 173 3.29 28.51 9.29
CA THR A 173 4.18 29.49 8.65
C THR A 173 5.34 28.77 7.98
N LEU A 174 5.27 28.68 6.65
CA LEU A 174 6.44 28.49 5.79
C LEU A 174 7.25 29.79 5.82
N GLU A 175 7.71 30.22 7.00
CA GLU A 175 8.71 31.28 7.07
C GLU A 175 9.99 30.64 6.56
N THR A 176 10.35 31.02 5.34
CA THR A 176 11.63 30.73 4.70
C THR A 176 12.73 31.50 5.43
N GLU A 177 12.95 31.17 6.69
CA GLU A 177 14.16 31.52 7.41
C GLU A 177 15.29 30.70 6.76
N ASP A 178 16.06 31.36 5.89
CA ASP A 178 17.36 30.96 5.34
C ASP A 178 17.56 29.44 5.19
N LYS A 179 16.65 28.80 4.45
CA LYS A 179 16.80 27.39 4.09
C LYS A 179 17.99 27.30 3.15
N LYS A 180 19.15 26.95 3.71
CA LYS A 180 20.26 26.38 2.94
C LYS A 180 19.63 25.37 1.97
N PRO A 181 19.96 25.44 0.67
CA PRO A 181 19.34 24.59 -0.32
C PRO A 181 19.50 23.13 0.11
N ALA A 182 18.46 22.32 -0.07
CA ALA A 182 18.44 20.90 0.34
C ALA A 182 19.59 20.08 -0.28
N PHE A 183 20.17 20.61 -1.36
CA PHE A 183 21.34 20.10 -2.04
C PHE A 183 22.41 21.18 -2.11
N PRO A 184 23.71 20.81 -2.10
CA PRO A 184 24.80 21.76 -2.26
C PRO A 184 24.66 22.46 -3.63
N VAL A 185 24.50 23.78 -3.62
CA VAL A 185 24.56 24.59 -4.84
C VAL A 185 26.03 24.80 -5.18
N LEU A 186 26.50 24.13 -6.23
CA LEU A 186 27.82 24.34 -6.77
C LEU A 186 27.80 25.61 -7.61
N GLU A 187 28.61 26.57 -7.20
CA GLU A 187 28.64 27.90 -7.81
C GLU A 187 29.06 27.90 -9.30
N ASP A 188 29.78 26.86 -9.75
CA ASP A 188 30.29 26.68 -11.11
C ASP A 188 29.26 26.12 -12.11
N TYR A 189 28.09 25.69 -11.64
CA TYR A 189 27.06 25.08 -12.49
C TYR A 189 25.82 25.97 -12.59
N GLU A 190 25.21 25.95 -13.76
CA GLU A 190 23.96 26.67 -14.01
C GLU A 190 22.78 25.93 -13.35
N ILE A 191 21.94 26.66 -12.63
CA ILE A 191 20.71 26.12 -12.03
C ILE A 191 19.57 26.08 -13.07
N VAL A 192 19.58 27.05 -13.99
CA VAL A 192 18.63 27.17 -15.11
C VAL A 192 19.45 27.16 -16.39
N PRO A 193 19.17 26.26 -17.35
CA PRO A 193 19.96 26.14 -18.57
C PRO A 193 19.96 27.46 -19.35
N GLY A 194 21.15 27.97 -19.68
CA GLY A 194 21.37 29.21 -20.43
C GLY A 194 21.33 30.48 -19.59
N ALA A 195 21.22 30.39 -18.26
CA ALA A 195 21.23 31.54 -17.35
C ALA A 195 22.64 31.91 -16.83
N GLY A 196 23.67 31.14 -17.16
CA GLY A 196 25.03 31.34 -16.63
C GLY A 196 25.19 30.80 -15.20
N SER A 197 26.44 30.68 -14.76
CA SER A 197 26.76 30.19 -13.41
C SER A 197 26.56 31.29 -12.37
N VAL A 198 26.28 30.91 -11.11
CA VAL A 198 26.02 31.89 -10.02
C VAL A 198 27.24 32.79 -9.73
N LYS A 199 28.46 32.33 -10.05
CA LYS A 199 29.67 33.16 -9.96
C LYS A 199 29.64 34.32 -10.95
N GLU A 200 29.31 34.02 -12.21
CA GLU A 200 29.27 35.01 -13.28
C GLU A 200 28.22 36.09 -13.01
N THR A 201 27.07 35.72 -12.44
CA THR A 201 26.01 36.69 -12.12
C THR A 201 26.41 37.63 -10.99
N LYS A 202 27.09 37.13 -9.93
CA LYS A 202 27.55 37.96 -8.80
C LYS A 202 28.66 38.94 -9.20
N GLU A 203 29.57 38.53 -10.08
CA GLU A 203 30.63 39.41 -10.60
C GLU A 203 30.08 40.52 -11.52
N ALA A 204 29.08 40.17 -12.34
CA ALA A 204 28.37 41.14 -13.18
C ALA A 204 27.62 42.20 -12.36
N GLU A 205 27.02 41.83 -11.23
CA GLU A 205 26.31 42.77 -10.33
C GLU A 205 27.26 43.64 -9.50
N SER A 206 28.37 43.06 -9.00
CA SER A 206 29.39 43.79 -8.24
C SER A 206 30.07 44.88 -9.09
N SER A 207 30.38 44.58 -10.35
CA SER A 207 30.98 45.55 -11.28
C SER A 207 30.03 46.70 -11.65
N LYS A 208 28.71 46.49 -11.56
CA LYS A 208 27.69 47.50 -11.85
C LYS A 208 27.49 48.49 -10.70
N THR A 209 27.68 48.06 -9.45
CA THR A 209 27.54 48.90 -8.25
C THR A 209 28.71 49.88 -8.08
N ARG A 210 29.90 49.55 -8.61
CA ARG A 210 31.12 50.35 -8.49
C ARG A 210 31.20 51.55 -9.45
N ARG A 211 30.19 51.76 -10.31
CA ARG A 211 30.12 52.84 -11.33
C ARG A 211 29.17 54.00 -10.99
N ARG A 212 28.79 54.19 -9.72
CA ARG A 212 27.98 55.33 -9.26
C ARG A 212 28.78 56.25 -8.35
#